data_AF-A0A7Y5PCP2-F1
#
_entry.id   AF-A0A7Y5PCP2-F1
#
_cell.length_a   1.000
_cell.length_b   1.000
_cell.length_c   1.000
_cell.angle_alpha   90.00
_cell.angle_beta   90.00
_cell.angle_gamma   90.00
#
_symmetry.space_group_name_H-M   'P 1'
#
loop_
_entity.id
_entity.type
_entity.pdbx_description
1 polymer ?
#
loop_
_entity_poly.entity_id
_entity_poly.type
_entity_poly.pdbx_seq_one_letter_code
_entity_poly.pdbx_strand_id
1 'polypeptide(L)'
;MSWSVDANGHVFPANGGAADEEYPHIVVDRSGVEWAVREVETPQPWARAARCLVLNSRECVRRIWRYPSHWRKLDADALLQLGIAD
;
A
#
# COMPACT_ATOMS: atom_id res chain seq x y z
N MET A 1 11.25 -23.63 1.66
CA MET A 1 10.70 -22.36 1.14
C MET A 1 11.87 -21.63 0.52
N SER A 2 11.88 -21.45 -0.79
CA SER A 2 12.99 -20.79 -1.49
C SER A 2 12.61 -19.34 -1.78
N TRP A 3 13.50 -18.41 -1.47
CA TRP A 3 13.32 -16.98 -1.72
C TRP A 3 14.32 -16.53 -2.78
N SER A 4 13.87 -15.68 -3.69
CA SER A 4 14.65 -15.05 -4.75
C SER A 4 14.81 -13.56 -4.46
N VAL A 5 15.90 -12.98 -4.95
CA VAL A 5 16.23 -11.57 -4.73
C VAL A 5 16.50 -10.94 -6.09
N ASP A 6 15.87 -9.82 -6.41
CA ASP A 6 16.16 -9.09 -7.65
C ASP A 6 17.40 -8.17 -7.49
N ALA A 7 17.78 -7.52 -8.58
CA ALA A 7 18.94 -6.63 -8.64
C ALA A 7 18.88 -5.43 -7.67
N ASN A 8 17.69 -5.08 -7.18
CA ASN A 8 17.50 -4.02 -6.17
C ASN A 8 17.43 -4.57 -4.73
N GLY A 9 17.60 -5.89 -4.53
CA GLY A 9 17.63 -6.50 -3.21
C GLY A 9 16.26 -6.84 -2.62
N HIS A 10 15.18 -6.78 -3.39
CA HIS A 10 13.84 -7.13 -2.89
C HIS A 10 13.66 -8.66 -2.90
N VAL A 11 13.19 -9.21 -1.77
CA VAL A 11 13.09 -10.64 -1.54
C VAL A 11 11.66 -11.12 -1.83
N PHE A 12 11.49 -12.06 -2.75
CA PHE A 12 10.21 -12.64 -3.15
C PHE A 12 10.25 -14.17 -3.15
N PRO A 13 9.13 -14.87 -2.90
CA PRO A 13 9.09 -16.33 -2.92
C PRO A 13 9.35 -16.88 -4.33
N ALA A 14 10.27 -17.86 -4.44
CA ALA A 14 10.80 -18.38 -5.69
C ALA A 14 9.89 -19.41 -6.39
N ASN A 15 8.87 -19.93 -5.70
CA ASN A 15 7.91 -20.88 -6.28
C ASN A 15 6.55 -20.20 -6.37
N GLY A 16 6.11 -19.91 -7.59
CA GLY A 16 4.77 -19.40 -7.88
C GLY A 16 3.69 -20.39 -7.44
N GLY A 17 3.24 -20.27 -6.19
CA GLY A 17 2.26 -21.14 -5.56
C GLY A 17 1.11 -20.32 -4.97
N ALA A 18 0.05 -20.20 -5.77
CA ALA A 18 -1.36 -20.05 -5.38
C ALA A 18 -1.69 -19.26 -4.10
N ALA A 19 -1.73 -17.94 -4.23
CA ALA A 19 -2.82 -17.13 -3.69
C ALA A 19 -2.89 -15.86 -4.54
N ASP A 20 -4.08 -15.38 -4.77
CA ASP A 20 -4.41 -14.05 -5.30
C ASP A 20 -3.95 -12.94 -4.32
N GLU A 21 -2.75 -13.05 -3.76
CA GLU A 21 -2.14 -12.03 -2.91
C GLU A 21 -1.50 -10.99 -3.83
N GLU A 22 -2.39 -10.12 -4.29
CA GLU A 22 -2.16 -8.83 -4.89
C GLU A 22 -0.91 -8.17 -4.29
N TYR A 23 0.19 -8.13 -5.06
CA TYR A 23 1.41 -7.45 -4.66
C TYR A 23 1.05 -6.03 -4.17
N PRO A 24 1.57 -5.59 -3.01
CA PRO A 24 1.29 -4.26 -2.50
C PRO A 24 1.67 -3.23 -3.57
N HIS A 25 0.78 -2.27 -3.82
CA HIS A 25 1.06 -1.21 -4.78
C HIS A 25 2.16 -0.32 -4.20
N ILE A 26 3.38 -0.48 -4.69
CA ILE A 26 4.54 0.28 -4.20
C ILE A 26 4.64 1.59 -4.97
N VAL A 27 4.72 2.69 -4.24
CA VAL A 27 5.00 4.03 -4.78
C VAL A 27 6.17 4.65 -4.03
N VAL A 28 6.96 5.49 -4.72
CA VAL A 28 8.11 6.18 -4.13
C VAL A 28 7.82 7.67 -4.13
N ASP A 29 7.89 8.32 -2.97
CA ASP A 29 7.70 9.77 -2.89
C ASP A 29 8.91 10.53 -3.43
N ARG A 30 8.77 11.85 -3.60
CA ARG A 30 9.84 12.74 -4.07
C ARG A 30 11.12 12.71 -3.23
N SER A 31 11.02 12.30 -1.96
CA SER A 31 12.12 12.17 -1.01
C SER A 31 12.79 10.80 -1.07
N GLY A 32 12.29 9.89 -1.92
CA GLY A 32 12.80 8.54 -2.09
C GLY A 32 12.26 7.53 -1.08
N VAL A 33 11.24 7.86 -0.28
CA VAL A 33 10.63 6.92 0.67
C VAL A 33 9.67 6.01 -0.09
N GLU A 34 9.85 4.71 0.11
CA GLU A 34 8.95 3.69 -0.42
C GLU A 34 7.70 3.56 0.46
N TRP A 35 6.55 3.53 -0.20
CA TRP A 35 5.25 3.35 0.43
C TRP A 35 4.55 2.15 -0.19
N ALA A 36 4.28 1.15 0.64
CA ALA A 36 3.38 0.06 0.31
C ALA A 36 1.94 0.51 0.54
N VAL A 37 1.15 0.55 -0.54
CA VAL A 37 -0.24 0.98 -0.54
C VAL A 37 -1.15 -0.21 -0.78
N ARG A 38 -2.14 -0.38 0.10
CA ARG A 38 -3.16 -1.43 -0.04
C ARG A 38 -4.52 -0.96 0.47
N GLU A 39 -5.57 -1.49 -0.13
CA GLU A 39 -6.94 -1.36 0.37
C GLU A 39 -7.21 -2.47 1.39
N VAL A 40 -7.78 -2.11 2.54
CA VAL A 40 -8.06 -3.04 3.64
C VAL A 40 -9.49 -2.87 4.10
N GLU A 41 -10.20 -3.99 4.28
CA GLU A 41 -11.51 -4.02 4.88
C GLU A 41 -11.46 -3.72 6.38
N THR A 42 -12.41 -2.94 6.85
CA THR A 42 -12.46 -2.48 8.24
C THR A 42 -13.80 -2.88 8.86
N PRO A 43 -13.92 -4.15 9.32
CA PRO A 43 -15.15 -4.66 9.91
C PRO A 43 -15.44 -4.11 11.31
N GLN A 44 -14.52 -3.32 11.88
CA GLN A 44 -14.65 -2.81 13.23
C GLN A 44 -15.80 -1.77 13.29
N PRO A 45 -16.69 -1.85 14.31
CA PRO A 45 -17.88 -0.99 14.38
C PRO A 45 -17.58 0.50 14.58
N TRP A 46 -16.36 0.84 15.01
CA TRP A 46 -15.88 2.20 15.17
C TRP A 46 -15.11 2.73 13.94
N ALA A 47 -15.02 1.94 12.87
CA ALA A 47 -14.35 2.35 11.63
C ALA A 47 -15.11 3.50 10.93
N ARG A 48 -14.38 4.43 10.32
CA ARG A 48 -15.00 5.59 9.61
C ARG A 48 -15.65 5.17 8.28
N ALA A 49 -15.31 4.00 7.74
CA ALA A 49 -15.90 3.43 6.52
C ALA A 49 -15.75 1.89 6.53
N ALA A 50 -16.30 1.21 5.51
CA ALA A 50 -16.15 -0.25 5.34
C ALA A 50 -14.76 -0.67 4.87
N ARG A 51 -14.00 0.25 4.25
CA ARG A 51 -12.64 0.03 3.75
C ARG A 51 -11.79 1.28 3.93
N CYS A 52 -10.48 1.10 4.07
CA CYS A 52 -9.50 2.19 4.06
C CYS A 52 -8.28 1.86 3.21
N LEU A 53 -7.60 2.88 2.69
CA LEU A 53 -6.25 2.74 2.16
C LEU A 53 -5.24 2.81 3.29
N VAL A 54 -4.35 1.83 3.35
CA VAL A 54 -3.21 1.79 4.25
C VAL A 54 -1.98 2.10 3.43
N LEU A 55 -1.32 3.20 3.75
CA LEU A 55 -0.01 3.57 3.24
C LEU A 55 1.00 3.26 4.33
N ASN A 56 1.94 2.37 4.03
CA ASN A 56 2.95 1.91 4.97
C ASN A 56 4.34 2.18 4.42
N SER A 57 5.13 2.97 5.16
CA SER A 57 6.57 3.09 4.97
C SER A 57 7.28 2.52 6.19
N ARG A 58 8.63 2.47 6.12
CA ARG A 58 9.47 2.01 7.25
C ARG A 58 9.25 2.81 8.53
N GLU A 59 8.93 4.09 8.42
CA GLU A 59 8.87 5.03 9.56
C GLU A 59 7.45 5.47 9.89
N CYS A 60 6.48 5.25 8.99
CA CYS A 60 5.15 5.80 9.14
C CYS A 60 4.06 4.88 8.57
N VAL A 61 2.92 4.83 9.26
CA VAL A 61 1.71 4.18 8.76
C VAL A 61 0.58 5.20 8.74
N ARG A 62 -0.07 5.34 7.59
CA ARG A 62 -1.20 6.25 7.38
C ARG A 62 -2.42 5.47 6.94
N ARG A 63 -3.58 5.85 7.49
CA ARG A 63 -4.89 5.29 7.12
C ARG A 63 -5.75 6.37 6.49
N ILE A 64 -6.21 6.13 5.28
CA ILE A 64 -6.99 7.07 4.48
C ILE A 64 -8.38 6.47 4.27
N TRP A 65 -9.39 7.14 4.79
CA TRP A 65 -10.77 6.67 4.77
C TRP A 65 -11.55 7.18 3.57
N ARG A 66 -11.09 8.27 2.95
CA ARG A 66 -11.70 8.87 1.77
C ARG A 66 -10.69 8.89 0.62
N TYR A 67 -10.97 8.13 -0.42
CA TYR A 67 -10.09 7.97 -1.57
C TYR A 67 -10.92 7.64 -2.82
N PRO A 68 -10.44 7.97 -4.03
CA PRO A 68 -11.15 7.64 -5.25
C PRO A 68 -11.01 6.15 -5.60
N SER A 69 -11.98 5.60 -6.32
CA SER A 69 -11.95 4.20 -6.79
C SER A 69 -10.78 3.90 -7.74
N HIS A 70 -10.24 4.91 -8.40
CA HIS A 70 -9.08 4.82 -9.30
C HIS A 70 -7.76 5.12 -8.59
N TRP A 71 -7.68 4.98 -7.26
CA TRP A 71 -6.48 5.28 -6.47
C TRP A 71 -5.21 4.59 -6.97
N ARG A 72 -5.31 3.39 -7.55
CA ARG A 72 -4.18 2.64 -8.13
C ARG A 72 -3.50 3.33 -9.32
N LYS A 73 -4.14 4.35 -9.89
CA LYS A 73 -3.61 5.15 -11.00
C LYS A 73 -3.00 6.47 -10.54
N LEU A 74 -3.12 6.79 -9.25
CA LEU A 74 -2.55 8.00 -8.68
C LEU A 74 -1.04 7.81 -8.45
N ASP A 75 -0.29 8.88 -8.61
CA ASP A 75 1.12 8.91 -8.24
C ASP A 75 1.29 9.03 -6.72
N ALA A 76 2.54 8.90 -6.25
CA ALA A 76 2.89 8.95 -4.84
C ALA A 76 2.44 10.24 -4.15
N ASP A 77 2.59 11.41 -4.79
CA ASP A 77 2.24 12.69 -4.17
C ASP A 77 0.72 12.80 -4.02
N ALA A 78 -0.02 12.48 -5.08
CA ALA A 78 -1.47 12.44 -5.05
C ALA A 78 -1.99 11.49 -3.96
N LEU A 79 -1.41 10.30 -3.80
CA LEU A 79 -1.79 9.35 -2.75
C LEU A 79 -1.48 9.88 -1.34
N LEU A 80 -0.32 10.51 -1.16
CA LEU A 80 0.12 11.03 0.13
C LEU A 80 -0.67 12.28 0.58
N GLN A 81 -1.32 12.99 -0.34
CA GLN A 81 -2.19 14.13 -0.05
C GLN A 81 -3.61 13.74 0.42
N LEU A 82 -4.13 12.56 0.06
CA LEU A 82 -5.52 12.15 0.34
C LEU A 82 -5.90 12.13 1.84
N GLY A 83 -4.93 12.04 2.74
CA GLY A 83 -5.14 11.97 4.20
C GLY A 83 -4.78 13.24 4.99
N ILE A 84 -4.40 14.33 4.30
CA ILE A 84 -3.98 15.59 4.95
C ILE A 84 -5.16 16.57 5.09
N ALA A 85 -6.22 16.40 4.28
CA ALA A 85 -7.44 17.18 4.39
C ALA A 85 -8.43 16.57 5.40
N ASP A 86 -8.21 16.80 6.69
CA ASP A 86 -9.24 16.70 7.75
C ASP A 86 -9.15 17.96 8.62
#